data_AF-A0A431TLG3-F1
#
_entry.id   AF-A0A431TLG3-F1
#
_cell.length_a   1.000
_cell.length_b   1.000
_cell.length_c   1.000
_cell.angle_alpha   90.00
_cell.angle_beta   90.00
_cell.angle_gamma   90.00
#
_symmetry.space_group_name_H-M   'P 1'
#
loop_
_entity.id
_entity.type
_entity.pdbx_description
1 polymer ?
#
loop_
_entity_poly.entity_id
_entity_poly.type
_entity_poly.pdbx_seq_one_letter_code
_entity_poly.pdbx_strand_id
1 'polypeptide(L)'
;MATKTIARPTTPVASAETAQDPADLLENTLTQLEALLWVCHGEEIDWCSGDGPRQLNNLLWLAAELARKAGELFQMSEKARRGAPEAGG
;
A
#
# COMPACT_ATOMS: atom_id res chain seq x y z
N MET A 1 -4.96 24.38 -43.46
CA MET A 1 -5.93 23.43 -42.88
C MET A 1 -5.12 22.40 -42.08
N ALA A 2 -5.03 22.55 -40.75
CA ALA A 2 -4.15 21.72 -39.91
C ALA A 2 -4.97 20.71 -39.11
N THR A 3 -4.66 19.43 -39.30
CA THR A 3 -5.33 18.27 -38.70
C THR A 3 -5.16 18.24 -37.19
N LYS A 4 -6.28 18.11 -36.48
CA LYS A 4 -6.34 18.05 -35.01
C LYS A 4 -5.92 16.66 -34.53
N THR A 5 -4.75 16.55 -33.91
CA THR A 5 -4.32 15.36 -33.18
C THR A 5 -5.19 15.17 -31.94
N ILE A 6 -6.10 14.19 -31.97
CA ILE A 6 -6.89 13.80 -30.80
C ILE A 6 -6.02 12.82 -30.01
N ALA A 7 -5.48 13.27 -28.88
CA ALA A 7 -4.87 12.38 -27.90
C ALA A 7 -5.94 11.41 -27.39
N ARG A 8 -5.66 10.11 -27.52
CA ARG A 8 -6.51 9.03 -27.00
C ARG A 8 -6.60 9.19 -25.47
N PRO A 9 -7.79 9.30 -24.87
CA PRO A 9 -7.92 9.21 -23.44
C PRO A 9 -7.52 7.79 -23.03
N THR A 10 -6.40 7.66 -22.31
CA THR A 10 -6.11 6.45 -21.55
C THR A 10 -7.07 6.48 -20.37
N THR A 11 -8.27 5.94 -20.54
CA THR A 11 -9.12 5.60 -19.40
C THR A 11 -8.26 4.69 -18.51
N PRO A 12 -7.96 5.07 -17.25
CA PRO A 12 -7.36 4.12 -16.33
C PRO A 12 -8.33 2.95 -16.28
N VAL A 13 -7.87 1.76 -16.66
CA VAL A 13 -8.60 0.54 -16.38
C VAL A 13 -8.79 0.58 -14.87
N ALA A 14 -10.03 0.82 -14.43
CA ALA A 14 -10.42 0.57 -13.06
C ALA A 14 -9.98 -0.87 -12.82
N SER A 15 -8.94 -1.03 -12.00
CA SER A 15 -8.44 -2.35 -11.63
C SER A 15 -9.68 -3.08 -11.14
N ALA A 16 -10.07 -4.12 -11.87
CA ALA A 16 -11.20 -4.93 -11.48
C ALA A 16 -10.96 -5.25 -10.02
N GLU A 17 -11.88 -4.80 -9.17
CA GLU A 17 -11.95 -5.11 -7.75
C GLU A 17 -12.27 -6.60 -7.66
N THR A 18 -11.29 -7.39 -8.11
CA THR A 18 -11.15 -8.80 -7.81
C THR A 18 -11.12 -8.78 -6.31
N ALA A 19 -12.09 -9.42 -5.66
CA ALA A 19 -12.10 -9.52 -4.20
C ALA A 19 -10.75 -10.08 -3.76
N GLN A 20 -9.82 -9.20 -3.40
CA GLN A 20 -8.45 -9.58 -3.12
C GLN A 20 -8.48 -10.32 -1.80
N ASP A 21 -7.81 -11.47 -1.76
CA ASP A 21 -7.74 -12.25 -0.53
C ASP A 21 -7.12 -11.37 0.57
N PRO A 22 -7.63 -11.43 1.81
CA PRO A 22 -7.06 -10.67 2.91
C PRO A 22 -5.56 -10.89 3.11
N ALA A 23 -5.03 -12.07 2.75
CA ALA A 23 -3.59 -12.34 2.77
C ALA A 23 -2.83 -11.60 1.65
N ASP A 24 -3.37 -11.55 0.43
CA ASP A 24 -2.77 -10.77 -0.67
C ASP A 24 -2.73 -9.27 -0.34
N LEU A 25 -3.81 -8.75 0.26
CA LEU A 25 -3.88 -7.36 0.71
C LEU A 25 -2.89 -7.09 1.85
N LEU A 26 -2.70 -8.06 2.76
CA LEU A 26 -1.73 -7.97 3.83
C LEU A 26 -0.31 -7.90 3.27
N GLU A 27 0.05 -8.81 2.36
CA GLU A 27 1.37 -8.86 1.73
C GLU A 27 1.69 -7.55 1.01
N ASN A 28 0.73 -7.03 0.22
CA ASN A 28 0.87 -5.75 -0.44
C ASN A 28 1.05 -4.59 0.55
N THR A 29 0.27 -4.58 1.65
CA THR A 29 0.37 -3.54 2.68
C THR A 29 1.73 -3.59 3.39
N LEU A 30 2.26 -4.78 3.68
CA LEU A 30 3.59 -4.96 4.27
C LEU A 30 4.69 -4.51 3.32
N THR A 31 4.58 -4.83 2.03
CA THR A 31 5.53 -4.41 0.99
C THR A 31 5.58 -2.88 0.88
N GLN A 32 4.41 -2.22 0.91
CA GLN A 32 4.34 -0.75 0.91
C GLN A 32 4.97 -0.15 2.18
N LEU A 33 4.74 -0.75 3.35
CA LEU A 33 5.36 -0.31 4.59
C LEU A 33 6.88 -0.47 4.55
N GLU A 34 7.39 -1.59 4.04
CA GLU A 34 8.84 -1.82 3.89
C GLU A 34 9.48 -0.79 2.96
N ALA A 35 8.89 -0.56 1.78
CA ALA A 35 9.39 0.43 0.84
C ALA A 35 9.39 1.85 1.45
N LEU A 36 8.35 2.21 2.20
CA LEU A 36 8.28 3.48 2.91
C LEU A 36 9.39 3.63 3.95
N LEU A 37 9.61 2.60 4.77
CA LEU A 37 10.66 2.60 5.79
C LEU A 37 12.05 2.66 5.17
N TRP A 38 12.24 2.02 4.02
CA TRP A 38 13.48 2.11 3.26
C TRP A 38 13.79 3.55 2.82
N VAL A 39 12.77 4.30 2.38
CA VAL A 39 12.93 5.73 2.06
C VAL A 39 13.31 6.53 3.30
N CYS A 40 12.71 6.26 4.46
CA CYS A 40 13.07 6.92 5.72
C CYS A 40 14.55 6.69 6.11
N HIS A 41 15.08 5.52 5.78
CA HIS A 41 16.47 5.12 6.07
C HIS A 41 17.51 5.65 5.07
N GLY A 42 17.10 6.25 3.95
CA GLY A 42 18.03 6.74 2.93
C GLY A 42 18.98 7.81 3.48
N GLU A 43 20.30 7.58 3.35
CA GLU A 43 21.35 8.52 3.80
C GLU A 43 21.32 9.87 3.05
N GLU A 44 20.58 9.95 1.94
CA GLU A 44 20.49 11.13 1.09
C GLU A 44 19.44 12.16 1.55
N ILE A 45 18.65 11.87 2.59
CA ILE A 45 17.58 12.77 3.04
C ILE A 45 17.97 13.49 4.34
N ASP A 46 18.11 14.82 4.26
CA ASP A 46 18.27 15.66 5.44
C ASP A 46 16.91 15.86 6.14
N TRP A 47 16.65 15.01 7.13
CA TRP A 47 15.47 15.12 7.99
C TRP A 47 15.59 16.20 9.07
N CYS A 48 16.76 16.79 9.30
CA CYS A 48 17.02 17.68 10.42
C CYS A 48 16.82 19.17 10.08
N SER A 49 16.83 19.52 8.80
CA SER A 49 16.75 20.92 8.34
C SER A 49 15.51 21.20 7.49
N GLY A 50 15.15 22.49 7.40
CA GLY A 50 14.05 22.95 6.53
C GLY A 50 12.71 22.27 6.85
N ASP A 51 12.07 21.70 5.84
CA ASP A 51 10.81 20.95 5.98
C ASP A 51 11.01 19.47 6.38
N GLY A 52 12.26 19.02 6.52
CA GLY A 52 12.63 17.64 6.86
C GLY A 52 11.88 17.08 8.08
N PRO A 53 11.83 17.78 9.24
CA PRO A 53 11.14 17.26 10.41
C PRO A 53 9.63 17.08 10.20
N ARG A 54 8.99 17.98 9.45
CA ARG A 54 7.56 17.89 9.13
C ARG A 54 7.29 16.73 8.19
N GLN A 55 8.13 16.57 7.16
CA GLN A 55 8.00 15.49 6.19
C GLN A 55 8.25 14.13 6.85
N LEU A 56 9.25 14.01 7.71
CA LEU A 56 9.50 12.80 8.51
C LEU A 56 8.29 12.47 9.40
N ASN A 57 7.74 13.45 10.11
CA ASN A 57 6.56 13.23 10.95
C ASN A 57 5.36 12.71 10.14
N ASN A 58 5.14 13.23 8.93
CA ASN A 58 4.08 12.74 8.03
C ASN A 58 4.33 11.30 7.56
N LEU A 59 5.59 10.96 7.22
CA LEU A 59 5.96 9.60 6.83
C LEU A 59 5.80 8.61 7.99
N LEU A 60 6.20 8.98 9.20
CA LEU A 60 6.00 8.17 10.39
C LEU A 60 4.51 7.97 10.70
N TRP A 61 3.69 9.01 10.52
CA TRP A 61 2.24 8.88 10.64
C TRP A 61 1.68 7.88 9.61
N LEU A 62 2.10 7.98 8.35
CA LEU A 62 1.68 7.03 7.30
C LEU A 62 2.14 5.60 7.60
N ALA A 63 3.37 5.43 8.11
CA ALA A 63 3.87 4.12 8.54
C ALA A 63 2.99 3.51 9.64
N ALA A 64 2.56 4.32 10.61
CA ALA A 64 1.67 3.87 11.68
C ALA A 64 0.27 3.47 11.17
N GLU A 65 -0.27 4.18 10.18
CA GLU A 65 -1.51 3.79 9.50
C GLU A 65 -1.37 2.45 8.77
N LEU A 66 -0.29 2.28 7.99
CA LEU A 66 -0.03 1.04 7.26
C LEU A 66 0.16 -0.15 8.21
N ALA A 67 0.87 0.06 9.33
CA ALA A 67 1.06 -0.97 10.34
C ALA A 67 -0.25 -1.40 11.00
N ARG A 68 -1.15 -0.44 11.31
CA ARG A 68 -2.49 -0.76 11.82
C ARG A 68 -3.31 -1.56 10.82
N LYS A 69 -3.33 -1.11 9.56
CA LYS A 69 -4.04 -1.80 8.48
C LYS A 69 -3.52 -3.23 8.27
N ALA A 70 -2.20 -3.43 8.32
CA ALA A 70 -1.60 -4.75 8.26
C ALA A 70 -2.08 -5.65 9.43
N GLY A 71 -2.17 -5.11 10.64
CA GLY A 71 -2.74 -5.82 11.79
C GLY A 71 -4.19 -6.26 11.56
N GLU A 72 -5.03 -5.38 11.02
CA GLU A 72 -6.43 -5.71 10.69
C GLU A 72 -6.53 -6.79 9.62
N LEU A 73 -5.76 -6.66 8.54
CA LEU A 73 -5.73 -7.63 7.44
C LEU A 73 -5.22 -9.00 7.89
N PHE A 74 -4.23 -9.03 8.79
CA PHE A 74 -3.77 -10.28 9.42
C PHE A 74 -4.90 -10.95 10.22
N GLN A 75 -5.64 -10.19 11.03
CA GLN A 75 -6.76 -10.75 11.78
C GLN A 75 -7.88 -11.26 10.85
N MET A 76 -8.11 -10.59 9.71
CA MET A 76 -9.06 -11.03 8.69
C MET A 76 -8.58 -12.31 7.98
N SER A 77 -7.30 -12.40 7.62
CA SER A 77 -6.74 -13.59 6.97
C SER A 77 -6.73 -14.81 7.90
N GLU A 78 -6.41 -14.63 9.18
CA GLU A 78 -6.52 -15.69 10.20
C GLU A 78 -7.96 -16.19 10.36
N LYS A 79 -8.95 -15.27 10.40
CA LYS A 79 -10.37 -15.64 10.47
C LYS A 79 -10.83 -16.39 9.23
N ALA A 80 -10.42 -15.94 8.04
CA ALA A 80 -10.72 -16.61 6.78
C ALA A 80 -10.14 -18.04 6.76
N ARG A 81 -8.89 -18.20 7.22
CA ARG A 81 -8.24 -19.52 7.33
C ARG A 81 -8.96 -20.46 8.29
N ARG A 82 -9.41 -19.97 9.45
CA ARG A 82 -10.14 -20.77 10.45
C ARG A 82 -11.59 -21.06 10.08
N GLY A 83 -12.20 -20.21 9.25
CA GLY A 83 -13.57 -20.38 8.75
C GLY A 83 -13.68 -21.26 7.51
N ALA A 84 -12.56 -21.58 6.86
CA ALA A 84 -12.53 -22.54 5.76
C ALA A 84 -12.84 -23.94 6.34
N PRO A 85 -13.90 -24.62 5.84
CA PRO A 85 -14.14 -25.99 6.25
C PRO A 85 -12.92 -26.83 5.84
N GLU A 86 -12.43 -27.66 6.75
CA GLU A 86 -11.41 -28.67 6.49
C GLU A 86 -11.84 -29.48 5.25
N ALA A 87 -11.27 -29.14 4.08
CA ALA A 87 -11.47 -29.91 2.87
C ALA A 87 -10.55 -31.14 2.95
N GLY A 88 -10.97 -32.16 3.68
CA GLY A 88 -10.24 -33.42 3.80
C GLY A 88 -10.97 -34.44 4.66
N GLY A 89 -11.55 -35.45 4.00
CA GLY A 89 -12.17 -36.63 4.61
C GLY A 89 -11.23 -37.81 4.76
#